data_AF-A0A845XIJ2-F1
#
_entry.id   AF-A0A845XIJ2-F1
#
_cell.length_a   1.000
_cell.length_b   1.000
_cell.length_c   1.000
_cell.angle_alpha   90.00
_cell.angle_beta   90.00
_cell.angle_gamma   90.00
#
_symmetry.space_group_name_H-M   'P 1'
#
loop_
_entity.id
_entity.type
_entity.pdbx_description
1 polymer ?
#
loop_
_entity_poly.entity_id
_entity_poly.type
_entity_poly.pdbx_seq_one_letter_code
_entity_poly.pdbx_strand_id
1 'polypeptide(L)'
;MLSTSNPPVTKRITKGSLALARKKLKAQSKLHGEARYQVVDNLELQKGFQQLVSMPKHAQILEFFRSSSTLAEVGHSLPPELEITEGELVTITQQLLELKVLEENFPSPEFEKPLFIVCAPRAGSTLLFETLCQFPELWTIASESHETIEGIPELHPSTRNFSSNRLIEADALPDICSTLRERFARQLLDRDRRAYLELPVNQRPRMVRFLEKTPKNALRIPFLKAVFPGALFIYLYRDPQDNISSIMEGWRSRRFVAYKNLPGWPFREWSFLLTPGWLSLQNCSLAEIAAYQWNIANTYIWEDLQALPASSWCLVRYWDLVREPAKTIKAISEFAGLTWDSKIEHVVSQSLPISRLTLSAPSPDKWRKNEREIAKVLPVSFDLGYEDKDKLSR
;
A
#
# COMPACT_ATOMS: atom_id res chain seq x y z
N MET A 1 -47.16 -34.89 -41.57
CA MET A 1 -48.06 -33.85 -42.13
C MET A 1 -47.93 -32.61 -41.26
N LEU A 2 -47.96 -31.46 -41.92
CA LEU A 2 -47.72 -30.10 -41.43
C LEU A 2 -48.59 -29.73 -40.22
N SER A 3 -48.11 -28.84 -39.34
CA SER A 3 -48.74 -27.53 -39.13
C SER A 3 -48.10 -26.69 -38.02
N THR A 4 -47.70 -25.47 -38.42
CA THR A 4 -47.75 -24.17 -37.70
C THR A 4 -46.98 -23.95 -36.40
N SER A 5 -45.79 -23.36 -36.56
CA SER A 5 -45.16 -22.48 -35.57
C SER A 5 -45.29 -21.02 -36.04
N ASN A 6 -45.80 -20.14 -35.16
CA ASN A 6 -45.59 -18.70 -35.21
C ASN A 6 -45.11 -18.23 -33.82
N PRO A 7 -44.30 -17.16 -33.73
CA PRO A 7 -43.24 -17.07 -32.73
C PRO A 7 -43.67 -16.34 -31.44
N PRO A 8 -42.99 -16.58 -30.30
CA PRO A 8 -43.03 -15.64 -29.19
C PRO A 8 -42.01 -14.52 -29.41
N VAL A 9 -42.50 -13.28 -29.36
CA VAL A 9 -41.72 -12.05 -29.34
C VAL A 9 -40.78 -12.08 -28.13
N THR A 10 -39.47 -12.17 -28.39
CA THR A 10 -38.43 -11.94 -27.38
C THR A 10 -37.57 -10.75 -27.80
N LYS A 11 -37.51 -9.76 -26.91
CA LYS A 11 -36.69 -8.54 -27.02
C LYS A 11 -35.25 -8.91 -27.41
N ARG A 12 -34.77 -8.32 -28.51
CA ARG A 12 -33.36 -8.36 -28.94
C ARG A 12 -32.48 -7.74 -27.85
N ILE A 13 -31.72 -8.57 -27.15
CA ILE A 13 -30.46 -8.16 -26.51
C ILE A 13 -29.37 -8.49 -27.53
N THR A 14 -28.78 -7.46 -28.14
CA THR A 14 -27.68 -7.62 -29.09
C THR A 14 -26.39 -7.97 -28.35
N LYS A 15 -25.63 -8.94 -28.88
CA LYS A 15 -24.30 -9.40 -28.43
C LYS A 15 -23.18 -8.33 -28.49
N GLY A 16 -23.52 -7.04 -28.58
CA GLY A 16 -22.59 -5.91 -28.60
C GLY A 16 -22.44 -5.17 -27.27
N SER A 17 -23.25 -5.47 -26.25
CA SER A 17 -23.25 -4.75 -24.95
C SER A 17 -22.34 -5.39 -23.88
N LEU A 18 -21.58 -6.44 -24.23
CA LEU A 18 -20.69 -7.17 -23.32
C LEU A 18 -19.19 -7.08 -23.70
N ALA A 19 -18.83 -6.26 -24.70
CA ALA A 19 -17.45 -6.12 -25.18
C ALA A 19 -16.73 -4.83 -24.74
N LEU A 20 -17.39 -3.90 -24.02
CA LEU A 20 -16.77 -2.65 -23.55
C LEU A 20 -16.85 -2.43 -22.03
N ALA A 21 -17.14 -3.49 -21.26
CA ALA A 21 -16.67 -3.55 -19.89
C ALA A 21 -15.17 -3.93 -19.90
N ARG A 22 -14.38 -3.33 -19.00
CA ARG A 22 -13.15 -3.94 -18.44
C ARG A 22 -11.83 -3.83 -19.22
N LYS A 23 -11.59 -2.77 -19.98
CA LYS A 23 -10.20 -2.37 -20.28
C LYS A 23 -9.63 -1.53 -19.12
N LYS A 24 -9.08 -2.24 -18.12
CA LYS A 24 -8.18 -1.79 -17.03
C LYS A 24 -8.60 -0.54 -16.23
N LEU A 25 -9.05 -0.78 -14.99
CA LEU A 25 -9.03 0.19 -13.89
C LEU A 25 -7.64 0.84 -13.75
N LYS A 26 -7.49 2.03 -14.31
CA LYS A 26 -6.69 3.11 -13.75
C LYS A 26 -7.70 4.20 -13.42
N ALA A 27 -7.74 4.66 -12.18
CA ALA A 27 -8.48 5.86 -11.84
C ALA A 27 -8.07 6.94 -12.85
N GLN A 28 -9.03 7.39 -13.67
CA GLN A 28 -8.79 8.53 -14.56
C GLN A 28 -8.73 9.75 -13.65
N SER A 29 -7.63 10.49 -13.66
CA SER A 29 -7.50 11.74 -12.90
C SER A 29 -8.65 12.66 -13.30
N LYS A 30 -9.61 12.89 -12.41
CA LYS A 30 -10.78 13.70 -12.73
C LYS A 30 -10.41 15.18 -12.66
N LEU A 31 -10.69 15.93 -13.71
CA LEU A 31 -10.52 17.38 -13.71
C LEU A 31 -11.52 18.06 -12.77
N HIS A 32 -11.05 19.03 -11.99
CA HIS A 32 -11.83 19.85 -11.07
C HIS A 32 -11.60 21.33 -11.41
N GLY A 33 -12.67 22.08 -11.66
CA GLY A 33 -12.56 23.47 -12.13
C GLY A 33 -11.85 24.42 -11.14
N GLU A 34 -12.02 24.18 -9.84
CA GLU A 34 -11.38 24.97 -8.76
C GLU A 34 -9.98 24.47 -8.40
N ALA A 35 -9.56 23.32 -8.93
CA ALA A 35 -8.24 22.78 -8.65
C ALA A 35 -7.16 23.57 -9.41
N ARG A 36 -5.97 23.62 -8.80
CA ARG A 36 -4.80 24.20 -9.43
C ARG A 36 -3.96 23.10 -10.01
N TYR A 37 -3.44 23.32 -11.20
CA TYR A 37 -2.64 22.36 -11.93
C TYR A 37 -1.28 22.95 -12.26
N GLN A 38 -0.28 22.09 -12.35
CA GLN A 38 1.07 22.47 -12.73
C GLN A 38 1.72 21.39 -13.60
N VAL A 39 2.68 21.80 -14.41
CA VAL A 39 3.55 20.85 -15.13
C VAL A 39 4.30 19.99 -14.10
N VAL A 40 4.34 18.69 -14.35
CA VAL A 40 5.10 17.75 -13.50
C VAL A 40 6.61 18.02 -13.57
N ASP A 41 7.31 17.74 -12.48
CA ASP A 41 8.77 17.74 -12.48
C ASP A 41 9.33 16.69 -13.44
N ASN A 42 10.52 16.99 -13.98
CA ASN A 42 11.22 16.12 -14.93
C ASN A 42 10.33 15.67 -16.10
N LEU A 43 9.57 16.62 -16.67
CA LEU A 43 8.60 16.40 -17.76
C LEU A 43 9.11 15.44 -18.86
N GLU A 44 10.35 15.60 -19.28
CA GLU A 44 11.04 14.80 -20.31
C GLU A 44 11.09 13.29 -19.98
N LEU A 45 11.09 12.92 -18.69
CA LEU A 45 11.15 11.53 -18.21
C LEU A 45 9.76 10.88 -18.13
N GLN A 46 8.70 11.64 -18.35
CA GLN A 46 7.33 11.14 -18.22
C GLN A 46 6.94 10.29 -19.42
N LYS A 47 6.21 9.21 -19.16
CA LYS A 47 5.80 8.27 -20.23
C LYS A 47 4.96 8.92 -21.32
N GLY A 48 4.17 9.95 -20.97
CA GLY A 48 3.34 10.67 -21.93
C GLY A 48 4.08 11.77 -22.70
N PHE A 49 5.33 12.07 -22.36
CA PHE A 49 6.07 13.17 -22.98
C PHE A 49 6.25 12.99 -24.49
N GLN A 50 6.63 11.78 -24.94
CA GLN A 50 6.78 11.50 -26.37
C GLN A 50 5.47 11.67 -27.14
N GLN A 51 4.33 11.36 -26.50
CA GLN A 51 3.02 11.58 -27.10
C GLN A 51 2.68 13.08 -27.13
N LEU A 52 2.98 13.83 -26.06
CA LEU A 52 2.81 15.28 -25.98
C LEU A 52 3.56 16.01 -27.12
N VAL A 53 4.78 15.58 -27.45
CA VAL A 53 5.58 16.18 -28.54
C VAL A 53 4.85 16.12 -29.89
N SER A 54 4.01 15.09 -30.12
CA SER A 54 3.19 14.97 -31.32
C SER A 54 1.90 15.81 -31.30
N MET A 55 1.64 16.55 -30.22
CA MET A 55 0.40 17.30 -29.95
C MET A 55 0.73 18.79 -29.71
N PRO A 56 0.99 19.58 -30.76
CA PRO A 56 1.49 20.96 -30.62
C PRO A 56 0.53 21.88 -29.87
N LYS A 57 -0.78 21.75 -30.08
CA LYS A 57 -1.82 22.51 -29.36
C LYS A 57 -1.75 22.22 -27.85
N HIS A 58 -1.58 20.96 -27.46
CA HIS A 58 -1.44 20.53 -26.05
C HIS A 58 -0.15 21.04 -25.41
N ALA A 59 0.96 20.97 -26.13
CA ALA A 59 2.24 21.49 -25.65
C ALA A 59 2.16 23.00 -25.40
N GLN A 60 1.51 23.76 -26.29
CA GLN A 60 1.28 25.20 -26.10
C GLN A 60 0.41 25.48 -24.86
N ILE A 61 -0.68 24.74 -24.67
CA ILE A 61 -1.54 24.89 -23.47
C ILE A 61 -0.79 24.51 -22.19
N LEU A 62 0.06 23.48 -22.23
CA LEU A 62 0.85 23.04 -21.08
C LEU A 62 1.76 24.16 -20.54
N GLU A 63 2.29 25.03 -21.40
CA GLU A 63 3.13 26.15 -20.98
C GLU A 63 2.42 27.14 -20.05
N PHE A 64 1.08 27.28 -20.16
CA PHE A 64 0.29 28.12 -19.26
C PHE A 64 0.12 27.50 -17.85
N PHE A 65 0.52 26.24 -17.67
CA PHE A 65 0.57 25.57 -16.37
C PHE A 65 1.98 25.46 -15.80
N ARG A 66 2.98 26.17 -16.35
CA ARG A 66 4.35 26.23 -15.78
C ARG A 66 4.35 26.72 -14.33
N SER A 67 3.45 27.65 -14.01
CA SER A 67 3.06 27.99 -12.66
C SER A 67 1.75 27.31 -12.31
N SER A 68 1.58 26.99 -11.02
CA SER A 68 0.33 26.41 -10.51
C SER A 68 -0.86 27.33 -10.80
N SER A 69 -1.78 26.89 -11.65
CA SER A 69 -2.87 27.70 -12.20
C SER A 69 -4.19 26.94 -12.28
N THR A 70 -5.32 27.63 -12.15
CA THR A 70 -6.65 27.06 -12.41
C THR A 70 -6.99 27.09 -13.90
N LEU A 71 -7.99 26.30 -14.31
CA LEU A 71 -8.49 26.37 -15.70
C LEU A 71 -9.01 27.76 -16.08
N ALA A 72 -9.67 28.44 -15.15
CA ALA A 72 -10.16 29.79 -15.38
C ALA A 72 -9.00 30.76 -15.62
N GLU A 73 -7.97 30.74 -14.78
CA GLU A 73 -6.79 31.60 -14.94
C GLU A 73 -6.08 31.36 -16.28
N VAL A 74 -5.91 30.08 -16.68
CA VAL A 74 -5.36 29.74 -18.00
C VAL A 74 -6.25 30.26 -19.11
N GLY A 75 -7.56 30.01 -19.06
CA GLY A 75 -8.52 30.46 -20.07
C GLY A 75 -8.50 31.98 -20.29
N HIS A 76 -8.37 32.79 -19.24
CA HIS A 76 -8.25 34.25 -19.36
C HIS A 76 -6.90 34.71 -19.94
N SER A 77 -5.86 33.87 -19.84
CA SER A 77 -4.51 34.19 -20.30
C SER A 77 -4.23 33.72 -21.73
N LEU A 78 -5.13 32.94 -22.34
CA LEU A 78 -4.92 32.41 -23.67
C LEU A 78 -5.00 33.50 -24.75
N PRO A 79 -4.02 33.58 -25.67
CA PRO A 79 -4.08 34.49 -26.80
C PRO A 79 -5.28 34.14 -27.72
N PRO A 80 -6.06 35.13 -28.20
CA PRO A 80 -7.20 34.91 -29.09
C PRO A 80 -6.86 34.10 -30.35
N GLU A 81 -5.62 34.19 -30.84
CA GLU A 81 -5.12 33.54 -32.04
C GLU A 81 -5.08 31.99 -31.93
N LEU A 82 -5.14 31.44 -30.71
CA LEU A 82 -5.19 29.99 -30.51
C LEU A 82 -6.60 29.40 -30.74
N GLU A 83 -7.63 30.24 -30.84
CA GLU A 83 -9.02 29.85 -31.10
C GLU A 83 -9.52 28.71 -30.18
N ILE A 84 -9.13 28.74 -28.90
CA ILE A 84 -9.48 27.70 -27.92
C ILE A 84 -10.82 28.02 -27.28
N THR A 85 -11.79 27.12 -27.45
CA THR A 85 -13.04 27.21 -26.66
C THR A 85 -12.83 26.69 -25.24
N GLU A 86 -13.70 27.08 -24.31
CA GLU A 86 -13.68 26.57 -22.93
C GLU A 86 -13.77 25.03 -22.88
N GLY A 87 -14.64 24.43 -23.71
CA GLY A 87 -14.78 22.98 -23.81
C GLY A 87 -13.54 22.27 -24.37
N GLU A 88 -12.84 22.91 -25.32
CA GLU A 88 -11.56 22.42 -25.81
C GLU A 88 -10.47 22.50 -24.74
N LEU A 89 -10.39 23.60 -23.98
CA LEU A 89 -9.42 23.75 -22.89
C LEU A 89 -9.59 22.66 -21.83
N VAL A 90 -10.84 22.39 -21.43
CA VAL A 90 -11.18 21.29 -20.50
C VAL A 90 -10.70 19.94 -21.04
N THR A 91 -10.96 19.67 -22.32
CA THR A 91 -10.58 18.41 -22.98
C THR A 91 -9.07 18.25 -23.07
N ILE A 92 -8.35 19.31 -23.48
CA ILE A 92 -6.88 19.32 -23.56
C ILE A 92 -6.28 19.10 -22.18
N THR A 93 -6.76 19.82 -21.15
CA THR A 93 -6.25 19.72 -19.78
C THR A 93 -6.46 18.31 -19.21
N GLN A 94 -7.63 17.71 -19.43
CA GLN A 94 -7.90 16.32 -19.06
C GLN A 94 -6.92 15.35 -19.75
N GLN A 95 -6.62 15.56 -21.03
CA GLN A 95 -5.65 14.73 -21.76
C GLN A 95 -4.22 14.93 -21.23
N LEU A 96 -3.82 16.15 -20.85
CA LEU A 96 -2.51 16.41 -20.22
C LEU A 96 -2.37 15.68 -18.87
N LEU A 97 -3.45 15.59 -18.08
CA LEU A 97 -3.48 14.79 -16.85
C LEU A 97 -3.35 13.28 -17.14
N GLU A 98 -4.05 12.78 -18.17
CA GLU A 98 -3.98 11.37 -18.57
C GLU A 98 -2.60 10.96 -19.09
N LEU A 99 -1.92 11.89 -19.77
CA LEU A 99 -0.53 11.76 -20.21
C LEU A 99 0.47 11.83 -19.06
N LYS A 100 0.05 12.25 -17.85
CA LYS A 100 0.91 12.46 -16.68
C LYS A 100 2.03 13.48 -16.94
N VAL A 101 1.73 14.49 -17.75
CA VAL A 101 2.61 15.66 -17.99
C VAL A 101 2.12 16.89 -17.23
N LEU A 102 0.89 16.84 -16.76
CA LEU A 102 0.28 17.79 -15.85
C LEU A 102 -0.17 17.03 -14.61
N GLU A 103 -0.12 17.69 -13.46
CA GLU A 103 -0.65 17.17 -12.22
C GLU A 103 -1.39 18.25 -11.44
N GLU A 104 -2.27 17.82 -10.53
CA GLU A 104 -2.87 18.74 -9.58
C GLU A 104 -1.83 19.16 -8.53
N ASN A 105 -1.71 20.47 -8.29
CA ASN A 105 -1.02 21.05 -7.15
C ASN A 105 -2.03 21.30 -6.03
N PHE A 106 -1.89 20.61 -4.91
CA PHE A 106 -2.84 20.67 -3.81
C PHE A 106 -2.11 20.68 -2.46
N PRO A 107 -2.70 21.32 -1.43
CA PRO A 107 -2.16 21.21 -0.09
C PRO A 107 -2.32 19.78 0.43
N SER A 108 -1.22 19.14 0.81
CA SER A 108 -1.22 17.81 1.40
C SER A 108 -2.05 17.82 2.70
N PRO A 109 -2.93 16.83 2.93
CA PRO A 109 -3.69 16.75 4.18
C PRO A 109 -2.75 16.44 5.36
N GLU A 110 -3.21 16.79 6.55
CA GLU A 110 -2.56 16.38 7.79
C GLU A 110 -2.86 14.90 8.06
N PHE A 111 -1.82 14.12 8.30
CA PHE A 111 -1.96 12.72 8.68
C PHE A 111 -2.15 12.62 10.19
N GLU A 112 -3.41 12.59 10.61
CA GLU A 112 -3.77 12.40 12.01
C GLU A 112 -3.64 10.92 12.36
N LYS A 113 -2.91 10.60 13.44
CA LYS A 113 -2.77 9.25 14.02
C LYS A 113 -2.78 8.11 12.98
N PRO A 114 -1.87 8.11 11.99
CA PRO A 114 -1.86 7.07 10.97
C PRO A 114 -1.52 5.71 11.58
N LEU A 115 -2.17 4.66 11.09
CA LEU A 115 -2.00 3.28 11.53
C LEU A 115 -1.06 2.54 10.57
N PHE A 116 -0.02 1.92 11.12
CA PHE A 116 0.88 1.05 10.38
C PHE A 116 0.77 -0.39 10.88
N ILE A 117 0.46 -1.33 10.00
CA ILE A 117 0.56 -2.76 10.30
C ILE A 117 2.00 -3.20 10.06
N VAL A 118 2.70 -3.59 11.12
CA VAL A 118 4.07 -4.07 11.08
C VAL A 118 4.13 -5.54 11.46
N CYS A 119 4.84 -6.35 10.67
CA CYS A 119 4.95 -7.79 10.87
C CYS A 119 6.09 -8.38 10.06
N ALA A 120 6.54 -9.58 10.43
CA ALA A 120 7.33 -10.41 9.54
C ALA A 120 6.58 -10.71 8.22
N PRO A 121 7.27 -10.95 7.09
CA PRO A 121 6.61 -11.38 5.86
C PRO A 121 5.75 -12.61 6.11
N ARG A 122 4.60 -12.69 5.45
CA ARG A 122 3.70 -13.86 5.51
C ARG A 122 3.03 -14.11 6.86
N ALA A 123 3.02 -13.12 7.76
CA ALA A 123 2.31 -13.17 9.04
C ALA A 123 0.78 -12.99 8.94
N GLY A 124 0.22 -12.76 7.74
CA GLY A 124 -1.24 -12.57 7.54
C GLY A 124 -1.69 -11.11 7.49
N SER A 125 -0.78 -10.16 7.36
CA SER A 125 -1.06 -8.73 7.38
C SER A 125 -1.98 -8.22 6.26
N THR A 126 -2.07 -8.91 5.12
CA THR A 126 -3.06 -8.59 4.09
C THR A 126 -4.48 -8.85 4.58
N LEU A 127 -4.72 -9.92 5.34
CA LEU A 127 -6.04 -10.20 5.90
C LEU A 127 -6.46 -9.06 6.84
N LEU A 128 -5.57 -8.70 7.77
CA LEU A 128 -5.82 -7.61 8.71
C LEU A 128 -6.05 -6.28 7.99
N PHE A 129 -5.21 -5.95 7.01
CA PHE A 129 -5.35 -4.73 6.21
C PHE A 129 -6.69 -4.67 5.45
N GLU A 130 -7.08 -5.77 4.79
CA GLU A 130 -8.34 -5.85 4.04
C GLU A 130 -9.57 -5.74 4.96
N THR A 131 -9.47 -6.18 6.21
CA THR A 131 -10.51 -5.97 7.23
C THR A 131 -10.54 -4.53 7.73
N LEU A 132 -9.39 -3.96 8.10
CA LEU A 132 -9.33 -2.60 8.65
C LEU A 132 -9.68 -1.54 7.61
N CYS A 133 -9.37 -1.73 6.32
CA CYS A 133 -9.70 -0.73 5.30
C CYS A 133 -11.22 -0.57 5.05
N GLN A 134 -12.07 -1.32 5.75
CA GLN A 134 -13.53 -1.15 5.73
C GLN A 134 -14.02 -0.05 6.71
N PHE A 135 -13.18 0.43 7.63
CA PHE A 135 -13.54 1.50 8.56
C PHE A 135 -13.75 2.82 7.80
N PRO A 136 -14.81 3.59 8.10
CA PRO A 136 -15.16 4.80 7.35
C PRO A 136 -14.11 5.90 7.40
N GLU A 137 -13.33 5.99 8.48
CA GLU A 137 -12.31 7.02 8.65
C GLU A 137 -11.01 6.70 7.93
N LEU A 138 -10.76 5.43 7.61
CA LEU A 138 -9.46 4.99 7.12
C LEU A 138 -9.30 5.22 5.63
N TRP A 139 -8.23 5.93 5.30
CA TRP A 139 -7.72 6.08 3.94
C TRP A 139 -6.51 5.17 3.76
N THR A 140 -6.35 4.59 2.57
CA THR A 140 -5.22 3.69 2.26
C THR A 140 -4.67 3.95 0.88
N ILE A 141 -3.50 3.41 0.55
CA ILE A 141 -3.03 3.33 -0.84
C ILE A 141 -3.46 2.03 -1.54
N ALA A 142 -4.33 1.22 -0.91
CA ALA A 142 -4.82 -0.08 -1.39
C ALA A 142 -3.78 -1.18 -1.69
N SER A 143 -2.50 -0.87 -1.62
CA SER A 143 -1.39 -1.76 -1.93
C SER A 143 -0.23 -1.54 -0.97
N GLU A 144 0.90 -2.19 -1.23
CA GLU A 144 2.13 -2.00 -0.46
C GLU A 144 2.91 -0.79 -1.00
N SER A 145 3.53 -0.02 -0.10
CA SER A 145 4.20 1.26 -0.36
C SER A 145 5.65 1.13 -0.83
N HIS A 146 6.06 -0.01 -1.40
CA HIS A 146 7.46 -0.28 -1.78
C HIS A 146 8.05 0.87 -2.61
N GLU A 147 7.45 1.15 -3.77
CA GLU A 147 7.91 2.23 -4.67
C GLU A 147 7.63 3.63 -4.12
N THR A 148 6.64 3.78 -3.23
CA THR A 148 6.34 5.08 -2.62
C THR A 148 7.50 5.56 -1.75
N ILE A 149 8.09 4.65 -0.98
CA ILE A 149 9.26 4.91 -0.12
C ILE A 149 10.55 4.76 -0.93
N GLU A 150 10.78 3.61 -1.57
CA GLU A 150 12.06 3.30 -2.24
C GLU A 150 12.23 4.03 -3.59
N GLY A 151 11.17 4.65 -4.12
CA GLY A 151 11.28 5.56 -5.26
C GLY A 151 11.81 6.95 -4.88
N ILE A 152 12.13 7.20 -3.61
CA ILE A 152 12.96 8.33 -3.17
C ILE A 152 14.42 7.82 -3.20
N PRO A 153 15.30 8.35 -4.08
CA PRO A 153 16.63 7.78 -4.30
C PRO A 153 17.45 7.55 -3.01
N GLU A 154 17.36 8.47 -2.07
CA GLU A 154 18.05 8.46 -0.77
C GLU A 154 17.59 7.32 0.14
N LEU A 155 16.35 6.84 -0.03
CA LEU A 155 15.75 5.75 0.73
C LEU A 155 15.87 4.39 0.03
N HIS A 156 16.28 4.38 -1.25
CA HIS A 156 16.43 3.15 -2.01
C HIS A 156 17.64 2.32 -1.50
N PRO A 157 17.54 0.99 -1.33
CA PRO A 157 18.67 0.19 -0.84
C PRO A 157 19.95 0.30 -1.67
N SER A 158 19.86 0.58 -2.97
CA SER A 158 21.03 0.68 -3.85
C SER A 158 21.96 1.84 -3.51
N THR A 159 21.44 2.98 -3.01
CA THR A 159 22.27 4.12 -2.56
C THR A 159 22.92 3.85 -1.20
N ARG A 160 22.57 2.73 -0.57
CA ARG A 160 23.03 2.27 0.75
C ARG A 160 23.74 0.92 0.66
N ASN A 161 24.36 0.64 -0.50
CA ASN A 161 25.11 -0.58 -0.81
C ASN A 161 24.33 -1.89 -0.60
N PHE A 162 23.00 -1.84 -0.73
CA PHE A 162 22.11 -2.96 -0.41
C PHE A 162 22.36 -3.54 1.00
N SER A 163 22.73 -2.71 1.99
CA SER A 163 22.98 -3.16 3.35
C SER A 163 21.74 -3.81 4.00
N SER A 164 20.58 -3.17 3.86
CA SER A 164 19.26 -3.71 4.24
C SER A 164 18.12 -2.78 3.79
N ASN A 165 16.87 -3.11 4.13
CA ASN A 165 15.72 -2.21 4.05
C ASN A 165 15.53 -1.31 5.28
N ARG A 166 16.43 -1.37 6.27
CA ARG A 166 16.36 -0.59 7.51
C ARG A 166 16.42 0.90 7.20
N LEU A 167 15.44 1.63 7.75
CA LEU A 167 15.44 3.10 7.82
C LEU A 167 15.20 3.51 9.26
N ILE A 168 15.88 4.56 9.70
CA ILE A 168 15.80 5.13 11.05
C ILE A 168 15.37 6.60 10.99
N GLU A 169 15.17 7.22 12.15
CA GLU A 169 14.80 8.65 12.26
C GLU A 169 15.73 9.58 11.46
N ALA A 170 17.04 9.31 11.45
CA ALA A 170 18.01 10.13 10.72
C ALA A 170 17.81 10.14 9.20
N ASP A 171 17.10 9.15 8.65
CA ASP A 171 16.76 9.09 7.23
C ASP A 171 15.52 9.95 6.90
N ALA A 172 14.78 10.43 7.91
CA ALA A 172 13.57 11.24 7.77
C ALA A 172 13.89 12.74 7.68
N LEU A 173 14.66 13.13 6.65
CA LEU A 173 14.96 14.54 6.37
C LEU A 173 13.67 15.34 6.07
N PRO A 174 13.62 16.66 6.34
CA PRO A 174 12.41 17.47 6.15
C PRO A 174 11.79 17.36 4.75
N ASP A 175 12.61 17.45 3.70
CA ASP A 175 12.15 17.35 2.31
C ASP A 175 11.63 15.94 1.99
N ILE A 176 12.33 14.91 2.46
CA ILE A 176 11.88 13.50 2.33
C ILE A 176 10.53 13.30 3.00
N CYS A 177 10.33 13.85 4.20
CA CYS A 177 9.06 13.77 4.92
C CYS A 177 7.94 14.44 4.13
N SER A 178 8.19 15.64 3.61
CA SER A 178 7.23 16.39 2.80
C SER A 178 6.84 15.61 1.54
N THR A 179 7.83 15.18 0.76
CA THR A 179 7.65 14.38 -0.46
C THR A 179 6.91 13.09 -0.18
N LEU A 180 7.25 12.38 0.89
CA LEU A 180 6.63 11.09 1.20
C LEU A 180 5.16 11.26 1.60
N ARG A 181 4.84 12.25 2.45
CA ARG A 181 3.45 12.56 2.82
C ARG A 181 2.61 12.95 1.60
N GLU A 182 3.16 13.78 0.71
CA GLU A 182 2.49 14.16 -0.54
C GLU A 182 2.26 12.94 -1.47
N ARG A 183 3.27 12.08 -1.65
CA ARG A 183 3.14 10.85 -2.44
C ARG A 183 2.07 9.92 -1.89
N PHE A 184 1.93 9.81 -0.56
CA PHE A 184 0.84 9.08 0.05
C PHE A 184 -0.51 9.76 -0.20
N ALA A 185 -0.59 11.08 0.01
CA ALA A 185 -1.82 11.86 -0.21
C ALA A 185 -2.39 11.69 -1.62
N ARG A 186 -1.54 11.70 -2.65
CA ARG A 186 -1.92 11.46 -4.06
C ARG A 186 -2.53 10.09 -4.32
N GLN A 187 -2.24 9.11 -3.46
CA GLN A 187 -2.65 7.71 -3.61
C GLN A 187 -3.78 7.31 -2.66
N LEU A 188 -4.25 8.23 -1.80
CA LEU A 188 -5.28 7.92 -0.81
C LEU A 188 -6.60 7.52 -1.47
N LEU A 189 -7.13 6.41 -0.99
CA LEU A 189 -8.42 5.84 -1.33
C LEU A 189 -9.20 5.61 -0.04
N ASP A 190 -10.46 6.00 -0.03
CA ASP A 190 -11.37 5.65 1.06
C ASP A 190 -11.81 4.16 0.97
N ARG A 191 -12.62 3.72 1.94
CA ARG A 191 -13.15 2.36 1.99
C ARG A 191 -14.00 1.95 0.79
N ASP A 192 -14.56 2.92 0.07
CA ASP A 192 -15.41 2.72 -1.12
C ASP A 192 -14.61 2.91 -2.42
N ARG A 193 -13.27 2.98 -2.30
CA ARG A 193 -12.29 3.07 -3.40
C ARG A 193 -12.31 4.40 -4.13
N ARG A 194 -12.90 5.44 -3.56
CA ARG A 194 -12.88 6.79 -4.13
C ARG A 194 -11.55 7.44 -3.80
N ALA A 195 -10.89 8.03 -4.81
CA ALA A 195 -9.63 8.70 -4.58
C ALA A 195 -9.81 10.05 -3.91
N TYR A 196 -8.88 10.42 -3.04
CA TYR A 196 -8.88 11.71 -2.36
C TYR A 196 -8.93 12.87 -3.36
N LEU A 197 -8.17 12.78 -4.45
CA LEU A 197 -8.14 13.80 -5.49
C LEU A 197 -9.39 13.80 -6.40
N GLU A 198 -10.23 12.75 -6.37
CA GLU A 198 -11.53 12.73 -7.07
C GLU A 198 -12.65 13.43 -6.27
N LEU A 199 -12.38 13.78 -5.01
CA LEU A 199 -13.26 14.64 -4.23
C LEU A 199 -13.15 16.09 -4.74
N PRO A 200 -14.27 16.81 -4.86
CA PRO A 200 -14.24 18.26 -5.02
C PRO A 200 -13.33 18.92 -3.99
N VAL A 201 -12.59 19.96 -4.38
CA VAL A 201 -11.57 20.61 -3.54
C VAL A 201 -12.13 21.00 -2.17
N ASN A 202 -13.35 21.55 -2.13
CA ASN A 202 -14.05 21.96 -0.92
C ASN A 202 -14.60 20.81 -0.05
N GLN A 203 -14.60 19.58 -0.55
CA GLN A 203 -15.05 18.36 0.16
C GLN A 203 -13.90 17.48 0.64
N ARG A 204 -12.66 17.82 0.28
CA ARG A 204 -11.49 17.04 0.70
C ARG A 204 -11.24 17.20 2.20
N PRO A 205 -11.09 16.11 2.96
CA PRO A 205 -10.82 16.20 4.38
C PRO A 205 -9.43 16.80 4.62
N ARG A 206 -9.33 17.80 5.50
CA ARG A 206 -8.04 18.40 5.88
C ARG A 206 -7.17 17.46 6.71
N MET A 207 -7.80 16.56 7.47
CA MET A 207 -7.15 15.56 8.29
C MET A 207 -7.54 14.17 7.80
N VAL A 208 -6.56 13.29 7.66
CA VAL A 208 -6.76 11.92 7.17
C VAL A 208 -6.20 10.91 8.18
N ARG A 209 -6.99 9.87 8.47
CA ARG A 209 -6.55 8.69 9.20
C ARG A 209 -6.04 7.68 8.21
N PHE A 210 -4.73 7.62 8.04
CA PHE A 210 -4.11 6.75 7.04
C PHE A 210 -3.86 5.35 7.61
N LEU A 211 -4.13 4.31 6.84
CA LEU A 211 -3.77 2.92 7.14
C LEU A 211 -2.82 2.41 6.06
N GLU A 212 -1.67 1.92 6.50
CA GLU A 212 -0.62 1.38 5.64
C GLU A 212 -0.18 0.00 6.11
N LYS A 213 0.14 -0.86 5.14
CA LYS A 213 0.79 -2.13 5.40
C LYS A 213 1.79 -2.44 4.29
N THR A 214 3.05 -2.54 4.68
CA THR A 214 4.12 -3.09 3.84
C THR A 214 5.06 -3.94 4.70
N PRO A 215 5.35 -5.21 4.34
CA PRO A 215 6.21 -6.07 5.18
C PRO A 215 7.61 -5.50 5.47
N LYS A 216 8.17 -4.66 4.59
CA LYS A 216 9.45 -3.99 4.82
C LYS A 216 9.40 -2.97 5.97
N ASN A 217 8.21 -2.53 6.38
CA ASN A 217 8.05 -1.58 7.49
C ASN A 217 8.35 -2.22 8.85
N ALA A 218 8.52 -3.55 8.92
CA ALA A 218 9.15 -4.23 10.04
C ALA A 218 10.54 -3.64 10.40
N LEU A 219 11.23 -3.03 9.43
CA LEU A 219 12.56 -2.43 9.60
C LEU A 219 12.52 -0.90 9.52
N ARG A 220 11.36 -0.24 9.65
CA ARG A 220 11.23 1.21 9.39
C ARG A 220 10.43 1.96 10.45
N ILE A 221 10.17 1.35 11.60
CA ILE A 221 9.32 1.95 12.64
C ILE A 221 9.83 3.33 13.09
N PRO A 222 11.13 3.52 13.41
CA PRO A 222 11.63 4.83 13.83
C PRO A 222 11.54 5.88 12.71
N PHE A 223 11.84 5.49 11.47
CA PHE A 223 11.67 6.34 10.29
C PHE A 223 10.20 6.76 10.11
N LEU A 224 9.27 5.81 10.16
CA LEU A 224 7.84 6.09 10.01
C LEU A 224 7.31 6.96 11.15
N LYS A 225 7.81 6.79 12.38
CA LYS A 225 7.44 7.65 13.51
C LYS A 225 7.97 9.08 13.33
N ALA A 226 9.15 9.26 12.75
CA ALA A 226 9.68 10.58 12.42
C ALA A 226 8.89 11.25 11.27
N VAL A 227 8.57 10.50 10.21
CA VAL A 227 7.73 10.98 9.10
C VAL A 227 6.31 11.27 9.58
N PHE A 228 5.78 10.52 10.54
CA PHE A 228 4.43 10.67 11.07
C PHE A 228 4.46 10.66 12.61
N PRO A 229 4.67 11.82 13.27
CA PRO A 229 4.81 11.88 14.73
C PRO A 229 3.62 11.29 15.51
N GLY A 230 2.42 11.38 14.96
CA GLY A 230 1.20 10.80 15.52
C GLY A 230 1.02 9.29 15.30
N ALA A 231 1.92 8.62 14.58
CA ALA A 231 1.71 7.24 14.14
C ALA A 231 1.45 6.25 15.28
N LEU A 232 0.50 5.35 15.02
CA LEU A 232 0.15 4.17 15.80
C LEU A 232 0.57 2.91 15.05
N PHE A 233 1.01 1.89 15.77
CA PHE A 233 1.51 0.65 15.19
C PHE A 233 0.70 -0.56 15.66
N ILE A 234 0.27 -1.39 14.71
CA ILE A 234 -0.32 -2.69 15.00
C ILE A 234 0.74 -3.74 14.69
N TYR A 235 1.31 -4.35 15.73
CA TYR A 235 2.24 -5.45 15.57
C TYR A 235 1.47 -6.76 15.38
N LEU A 236 1.41 -7.24 14.14
CA LEU A 236 0.83 -8.55 13.85
C LEU A 236 1.89 -9.65 13.97
N TYR A 237 1.75 -10.45 15.02
CA TYR A 237 2.63 -11.58 15.31
C TYR A 237 2.03 -12.91 14.84
N ARG A 238 2.89 -13.79 14.32
CA ARG A 238 2.54 -15.16 13.96
C ARG A 238 3.63 -16.11 14.42
N ASP A 239 3.21 -17.24 15.00
CA ASP A 239 4.10 -18.25 15.55
C ASP A 239 5.17 -18.71 14.55
N PRO A 240 6.41 -18.97 15.03
CA PRO A 240 7.56 -19.21 14.18
C PRO A 240 7.35 -20.38 13.22
N GLN A 241 6.79 -21.50 13.68
CA GLN A 241 6.59 -22.69 12.85
C GLN A 241 5.75 -22.36 11.59
N ASP A 242 4.60 -21.74 11.82
CA ASP A 242 3.66 -21.38 10.76
C ASP A 242 4.23 -20.30 9.84
N ASN A 243 4.84 -19.28 10.43
CA ASN A 243 5.32 -18.15 9.65
C ASN A 243 6.54 -18.54 8.81
N ILE A 244 7.53 -19.23 9.38
CA ILE A 244 8.73 -19.70 8.66
C ILE A 244 8.32 -20.62 7.51
N SER A 245 7.42 -21.58 7.76
CA SER A 245 6.88 -22.44 6.70
C SER A 245 6.26 -21.60 5.56
N SER A 246 5.50 -20.56 5.89
CA SER A 246 4.90 -19.70 4.88
C SER A 246 5.90 -18.81 4.12
N ILE A 247 6.99 -18.38 4.78
CA ILE A 247 8.10 -17.69 4.13
C ILE A 247 8.80 -18.63 3.15
N MET A 248 9.10 -19.87 3.54
CA MET A 248 9.68 -20.90 2.67
C MET A 248 8.80 -21.17 1.44
N GLU A 249 7.49 -21.31 1.61
CA GLU A 249 6.55 -21.42 0.49
C GLU A 249 6.61 -20.19 -0.44
N GLY A 250 6.70 -19.00 0.15
CA GLY A 250 6.82 -17.75 -0.57
C GLY A 250 8.05 -17.71 -1.48
N TRP A 251 9.21 -18.07 -0.94
CA TRP A 251 10.45 -18.24 -1.71
C TRP A 251 10.31 -19.26 -2.84
N ARG A 252 9.80 -20.47 -2.53
CA ARG A 252 9.59 -21.53 -3.53
C ARG A 252 8.63 -21.11 -4.65
N SER A 253 7.65 -20.26 -4.33
CA SER A 253 6.67 -19.77 -5.32
C SER A 253 7.22 -18.74 -6.30
N ARG A 254 8.33 -18.06 -5.95
CA ARG A 254 8.90 -16.92 -6.69
C ARG A 254 7.92 -15.75 -6.95
N ARG A 255 6.78 -15.71 -6.26
CA ARG A 255 5.78 -14.62 -6.36
C ARG A 255 6.16 -13.36 -5.58
N PHE A 256 7.14 -13.45 -4.69
CA PHE A 256 7.51 -12.38 -3.75
C PHE A 256 8.97 -11.93 -3.93
N VAL A 257 9.50 -12.06 -5.16
CA VAL A 257 10.84 -11.57 -5.52
C VAL A 257 10.86 -10.06 -5.38
N ALA A 258 11.66 -9.55 -4.45
CA ALA A 258 11.83 -8.13 -4.19
C ALA A 258 13.07 -7.56 -4.88
N TYR A 259 14.13 -8.37 -5.03
CA TYR A 259 15.38 -7.97 -5.65
C TYR A 259 15.86 -9.00 -6.66
N LYS A 260 16.52 -8.50 -7.72
CA LYS A 260 17.18 -9.31 -8.74
C LYS A 260 18.64 -8.91 -8.83
N ASN A 261 19.52 -9.90 -8.99
CA ASN A 261 20.96 -9.71 -9.14
C ASN A 261 21.58 -8.89 -7.98
N LEU A 262 21.24 -9.23 -6.74
CA LEU A 262 21.84 -8.59 -5.57
C LEU A 262 23.36 -8.82 -5.55
N PRO A 263 24.20 -7.78 -5.35
CA PRO A 263 25.64 -7.95 -5.26
C PRO A 263 26.04 -8.95 -4.16
N GLY A 264 26.85 -9.95 -4.51
CA GLY A 264 27.31 -10.99 -3.58
C GLY A 264 26.28 -12.07 -3.24
N TRP A 265 25.05 -12.01 -3.78
CA TRP A 265 24.09 -13.10 -3.66
C TRP A 265 24.32 -14.14 -4.77
N PRO A 266 24.48 -15.43 -4.46
CA PRO A 266 24.80 -16.45 -5.47
C PRO A 266 23.62 -16.79 -6.40
N PHE A 267 22.40 -16.37 -6.05
CA PHE A 267 21.20 -16.65 -6.84
C PHE A 267 20.66 -15.39 -7.53
N ARG A 268 19.91 -15.58 -8.62
CA ARG A 268 19.34 -14.47 -9.41
C ARG A 268 18.33 -13.63 -8.63
N GLU A 269 17.63 -14.22 -7.67
CA GLU A 269 16.45 -13.65 -7.04
C GLU A 269 16.53 -13.72 -5.52
N TRP A 270 16.01 -12.67 -4.89
CA TRP A 270 15.79 -12.59 -3.44
C TRP A 270 14.33 -12.25 -3.16
N SER A 271 13.71 -12.97 -2.23
CA SER A 271 12.32 -12.73 -1.84
C SER A 271 12.21 -11.95 -0.53
N PHE A 272 11.16 -11.11 -0.44
CA PHE A 272 10.82 -10.29 0.73
C PHE A 272 11.84 -9.20 1.08
N LEU A 273 11.75 -8.67 2.29
CA LEU A 273 12.64 -7.64 2.81
C LEU A 273 14.10 -8.12 2.84
N LEU A 274 15.00 -7.17 2.63
CA LEU A 274 16.42 -7.32 2.82
C LEU A 274 16.74 -7.02 4.29
N THR A 275 17.00 -8.05 5.08
CA THR A 275 17.32 -7.93 6.50
C THR A 275 18.76 -7.47 6.71
N PRO A 276 19.09 -6.71 7.76
CA PRO A 276 20.49 -6.53 8.18
C PRO A 276 21.19 -7.89 8.28
N GLY A 277 22.43 -7.97 7.79
CA GLY A 277 23.21 -9.21 7.77
C GLY A 277 22.83 -10.24 6.70
N TRP A 278 21.89 -9.95 5.79
CA TRP A 278 21.42 -10.91 4.78
C TRP A 278 22.55 -11.56 3.94
N LEU A 279 23.65 -10.83 3.69
CA LEU A 279 24.76 -11.32 2.90
C LEU A 279 25.47 -12.51 3.56
N SER A 280 25.32 -12.76 4.87
CA SER A 280 25.90 -13.95 5.50
C SER A 280 25.15 -15.25 5.14
N LEU A 281 23.98 -15.16 4.49
CA LEU A 281 23.09 -16.30 4.24
C LEU A 281 23.38 -17.04 2.92
N GLN A 282 24.46 -16.71 2.22
CA GLN A 282 24.78 -17.22 0.87
C GLN A 282 24.83 -18.75 0.80
N ASN A 283 25.28 -19.36 1.90
CA ASN A 283 25.47 -20.80 2.03
C ASN A 283 24.40 -21.46 2.90
N CYS A 284 23.38 -20.70 3.32
CA CYS A 284 22.30 -21.21 4.15
C CYS A 284 21.23 -21.92 3.32
N SER A 285 20.60 -22.93 3.93
CA SER A 285 19.39 -23.55 3.42
C SER A 285 18.22 -22.56 3.41
N LEU A 286 17.19 -22.87 2.62
CA LEU A 286 15.98 -22.05 2.59
C LEU A 286 15.31 -21.92 3.96
N ALA A 287 15.34 -22.97 4.78
CA ALA A 287 14.78 -22.93 6.12
C ALA A 287 15.55 -21.95 7.03
N GLU A 288 16.88 -21.94 6.96
CA GLU A 288 17.72 -20.99 7.68
C GLU A 288 17.49 -19.55 7.20
N ILE A 289 17.38 -19.32 5.89
CA ILE A 289 17.06 -18.00 5.32
C ILE A 289 15.69 -17.53 5.83
N ALA A 290 14.68 -18.38 5.78
CA ALA A 290 13.32 -18.05 6.22
C ALA A 290 13.24 -17.79 7.73
N ALA A 291 13.94 -18.60 8.54
CA ALA A 291 14.06 -18.40 9.98
C ALA A 291 14.79 -17.09 10.32
N TYR A 292 15.88 -16.78 9.61
CA TYR A 292 16.60 -15.52 9.77
C TYR A 292 15.72 -14.31 9.44
N GLN A 293 14.99 -14.36 8.32
CA GLN A 293 14.05 -13.28 7.95
C GLN A 293 12.93 -13.09 8.99
N TRP A 294 12.36 -14.19 9.51
CA TRP A 294 11.37 -14.13 10.58
C TRP A 294 11.96 -13.54 11.86
N ASN A 295 13.12 -14.03 12.27
CA ASN A 295 13.80 -13.61 13.50
C ASN A 295 14.12 -12.12 13.46
N ILE A 296 14.88 -11.68 12.47
CA ILE A 296 15.33 -10.29 12.35
C ILE A 296 14.15 -9.33 12.24
N ALA A 297 13.10 -9.67 11.47
CA ALA A 297 11.93 -8.82 11.37
C ALA A 297 11.23 -8.63 12.73
N ASN A 298 11.00 -9.71 13.48
CA ASN A 298 10.32 -9.61 14.78
C ASN A 298 11.21 -8.97 15.85
N THR A 299 12.52 -9.20 15.84
CA THR A 299 13.47 -8.54 16.75
C THR A 299 13.44 -7.02 16.56
N TYR A 300 13.59 -6.53 15.33
CA TYR A 300 13.56 -5.09 15.07
C TYR A 300 12.19 -4.46 15.37
N ILE A 301 11.09 -5.14 15.03
CA ILE A 301 9.75 -4.66 15.41
C ILE A 301 9.66 -4.50 16.92
N TRP A 302 10.05 -5.52 17.67
CA TRP A 302 9.96 -5.52 19.12
C TRP A 302 10.82 -4.42 19.75
N GLU A 303 12.09 -4.35 19.39
CA GLU A 303 13.03 -3.35 19.90
C GLU A 303 12.56 -1.92 19.58
N ASP A 304 12.15 -1.67 18.33
CA ASP A 304 11.70 -0.33 17.93
C ASP A 304 10.39 0.07 18.61
N LEU A 305 9.44 -0.86 18.80
CA LEU A 305 8.18 -0.57 19.49
C LEU A 305 8.37 -0.36 20.99
N GLN A 306 9.29 -1.09 21.64
CA GLN A 306 9.61 -0.89 23.05
C GLN A 306 10.20 0.50 23.34
N ALA A 307 10.87 1.11 22.35
CA ALA A 307 11.36 2.48 22.46
C ALA A 307 10.24 3.54 22.34
N LEU A 308 9.02 3.16 21.93
CA LEU A 308 7.88 4.07 21.80
C LEU A 308 6.99 4.04 23.05
N PRO A 309 6.18 5.10 23.29
CA PRO A 309 5.15 5.06 24.33
C PRO A 309 4.19 3.88 24.11
N ALA A 310 3.83 3.17 25.19
CA ALA A 310 2.95 2.00 25.11
C ALA A 310 1.58 2.29 24.46
N SER A 311 1.10 3.54 24.55
CA SER A 311 -0.12 4.00 23.88
C SER A 311 0.00 4.15 22.36
N SER A 312 1.22 4.05 21.81
CA SER A 312 1.47 4.18 20.37
C SER A 312 1.45 2.85 19.63
N TRP A 313 1.25 1.71 20.30
CA TRP A 313 1.20 0.42 19.63
C TRP A 313 0.41 -0.64 20.38
N CYS A 314 -0.05 -1.67 19.65
CA CYS A 314 -0.67 -2.85 20.23
C CYS A 314 -0.20 -4.13 19.53
N LEU A 315 -0.22 -5.25 20.27
CA LEU A 315 0.09 -6.58 19.75
C LEU A 315 -1.19 -7.30 19.32
N VAL A 316 -1.17 -7.89 18.13
CA VAL A 316 -2.23 -8.75 17.61
C VAL A 316 -1.62 -10.08 17.23
N ARG A 317 -2.13 -11.18 17.80
CA ARG A 317 -1.75 -12.52 17.36
C ARG A 317 -2.60 -12.93 16.15
N TYR A 318 -1.95 -13.50 15.14
CA TYR A 318 -2.61 -13.98 13.93
C TYR A 318 -3.76 -14.95 14.23
N TRP A 319 -3.58 -15.86 15.19
CA TRP A 319 -4.62 -16.83 15.54
C TRP A 319 -5.80 -16.21 16.28
N ASP A 320 -5.61 -15.12 17.04
CA ASP A 320 -6.70 -14.38 17.66
C ASP A 320 -7.55 -13.70 16.57
N LEU A 321 -6.91 -13.11 15.56
CA LEU A 321 -7.60 -12.54 14.39
C LEU A 321 -8.41 -13.58 13.61
N VAL A 322 -7.89 -14.80 13.45
CA VAL A 322 -8.57 -15.86 12.69
C VAL A 322 -9.70 -16.51 13.48
N ARG A 323 -9.50 -16.74 14.79
CA ARG A 323 -10.46 -17.47 15.64
C ARG A 323 -11.54 -16.57 16.21
N GLU A 324 -11.17 -15.35 16.59
CA GLU A 324 -12.04 -14.35 17.23
C GLU A 324 -11.94 -13.00 16.50
N PRO A 325 -12.30 -12.92 15.20
CA PRO A 325 -12.13 -11.70 14.40
C PRO A 325 -12.88 -10.51 14.98
N ALA A 326 -14.14 -10.68 15.39
CA ALA A 326 -14.94 -9.59 15.95
C ALA A 326 -14.28 -8.96 17.19
N LYS A 327 -13.85 -9.79 18.15
CA LYS A 327 -13.17 -9.34 19.37
C LYS A 327 -11.83 -8.65 19.06
N THR A 328 -11.03 -9.25 18.17
CA THR A 328 -9.73 -8.72 17.79
C THR A 328 -9.84 -7.36 17.10
N ILE A 329 -10.75 -7.24 16.12
CA ILE A 329 -10.97 -5.98 15.40
C ILE A 329 -11.60 -4.92 16.31
N LYS A 330 -12.46 -5.33 17.27
CA LYS A 330 -13.02 -4.42 18.28
C LYS A 330 -11.92 -3.80 19.14
N ALA A 331 -11.01 -4.61 19.68
CA ALA A 331 -9.87 -4.11 20.44
C ALA A 331 -8.98 -3.15 19.64
N ILE A 332 -8.72 -3.46 18.35
CA ILE A 332 -7.97 -2.55 17.46
C ILE A 332 -8.72 -1.24 17.24
N SER A 333 -10.05 -1.29 17.05
CA SER A 333 -10.86 -0.08 16.85
C SER A 333 -10.86 0.82 18.08
N GLU A 334 -10.87 0.25 19.29
CA GLU A 334 -10.79 1.00 20.55
C GLU A 334 -9.40 1.61 20.74
N PHE A 335 -8.35 0.82 20.55
CA PHE A 335 -6.96 1.30 20.57
C PHE A 335 -6.74 2.46 19.60
N ALA A 336 -7.23 2.32 18.37
CA ALA A 336 -7.05 3.32 17.34
C ALA A 336 -8.04 4.48 17.43
N GLY A 337 -9.14 4.37 18.20
CA GLY A 337 -10.24 5.33 18.22
C GLY A 337 -10.96 5.43 16.87
N LEU A 338 -11.43 4.28 16.36
CA LEU A 338 -12.19 4.14 15.12
C LEU A 338 -13.67 3.83 15.41
N THR A 339 -14.55 4.34 14.57
CA THR A 339 -16.00 4.18 14.71
C THR A 339 -16.43 2.81 14.23
N TRP A 340 -17.11 2.08 15.11
CA TRP A 340 -17.71 0.78 14.79
C TRP A 340 -19.07 0.98 14.12
N ASP A 341 -19.18 0.62 12.83
CA ASP A 341 -20.43 0.71 12.07
C ASP A 341 -20.97 -0.66 11.65
N SER A 342 -22.14 -0.67 11.00
CA SER A 342 -22.80 -1.90 10.56
C SER A 342 -22.02 -2.64 9.46
N LYS A 343 -21.18 -1.96 8.67
CA LYS A 343 -20.34 -2.58 7.64
C LYS A 343 -19.23 -3.40 8.29
N ILE A 344 -18.57 -2.86 9.32
CA ILE A 344 -17.58 -3.59 10.11
C ILE A 344 -18.22 -4.78 10.83
N GLU A 345 -19.35 -4.56 11.50
CA GLU A 345 -20.12 -5.63 12.17
C GLU A 345 -20.38 -6.79 11.21
N HIS A 346 -20.88 -6.48 10.01
CA HIS A 346 -21.15 -7.49 8.99
C HIS A 346 -19.88 -8.24 8.56
N VAL A 347 -18.78 -7.52 8.30
CA VAL A 347 -17.49 -8.11 7.86
C VAL A 347 -16.94 -9.09 8.89
N VAL A 348 -17.01 -8.77 10.19
CA VAL A 348 -16.44 -9.61 11.26
C VAL A 348 -17.41 -10.67 11.78
N SER A 349 -18.70 -10.56 11.50
CA SER A 349 -19.72 -11.58 11.81
C SER A 349 -19.58 -12.85 10.95
N GLN A 350 -18.86 -12.75 9.83
CA GLN A 350 -18.56 -13.85 8.93
C GLN A 350 -17.13 -14.34 9.15
N SER A 351 -16.83 -15.58 8.73
CA SER A 351 -15.44 -16.01 8.60
C SER A 351 -14.73 -15.07 7.61
N LEU A 352 -13.64 -14.44 8.06
CA LEU A 352 -12.89 -13.51 7.21
C LEU A 352 -12.44 -14.22 5.91
N PRO A 353 -12.54 -13.54 4.75
CA PRO A 353 -12.22 -14.16 3.48
C PRO A 353 -10.74 -14.52 3.39
N ILE A 354 -10.41 -15.53 2.59
CA ILE A 354 -9.02 -15.87 2.30
C ILE A 354 -8.37 -14.67 1.57
N SER A 355 -7.34 -14.08 2.17
CA SER A 355 -6.71 -12.89 1.57
C SER A 355 -6.10 -13.21 0.19
N ARG A 356 -6.09 -12.21 -0.69
CA ARG A 356 -5.64 -12.35 -2.10
C ARG A 356 -4.19 -12.83 -2.26
N LEU A 357 -3.35 -12.62 -1.24
CA LEU A 357 -1.94 -13.00 -1.25
C LEU A 357 -1.68 -14.38 -0.63
N THR A 358 -2.74 -15.13 -0.29
CA THR A 358 -2.65 -16.47 0.28
C THR A 358 -2.30 -17.48 -0.81
N LEU A 359 -1.30 -18.34 -0.56
CA LEU A 359 -0.88 -19.39 -1.52
C LEU A 359 -1.74 -20.65 -1.40
N SER A 360 -2.20 -20.97 -0.19
CA SER A 360 -3.17 -22.03 0.09
C SER A 360 -3.84 -21.76 1.43
N ALA A 361 -5.05 -22.28 1.61
CA ALA A 361 -5.90 -22.00 2.76
C ALA A 361 -5.15 -22.18 4.10
N PRO A 362 -5.34 -21.28 5.07
CA PRO A 362 -4.71 -21.41 6.38
C PRO A 362 -5.21 -22.65 7.11
N SER A 363 -4.29 -23.43 7.66
CA SER A 363 -4.57 -24.59 8.51
C SER A 363 -3.47 -24.68 9.58
N PRO A 364 -3.80 -24.97 10.86
CA PRO A 364 -2.83 -25.08 11.95
C PRO A 364 -1.72 -26.12 11.69
N ASP A 365 -2.00 -27.19 10.94
CA ASP A 365 -1.03 -28.24 10.66
C ASP A 365 -0.28 -28.04 9.34
N LYS A 366 -0.54 -26.95 8.62
CA LYS A 366 0.06 -26.70 7.30
C LYS A 366 1.58 -26.65 7.36
N TRP A 367 2.16 -26.18 8.46
CA TRP A 367 3.60 -26.11 8.62
C TRP A 367 4.28 -27.49 8.69
N ARG A 368 3.54 -28.54 9.07
CA ARG A 368 4.09 -29.89 9.28
C ARG A 368 4.73 -30.50 8.03
N LYS A 369 4.32 -30.07 6.84
CA LYS A 369 4.96 -30.47 5.58
C LYS A 369 6.45 -30.08 5.50
N ASN A 370 6.86 -29.08 6.26
CA ASN A 370 8.24 -28.59 6.38
C ASN A 370 8.83 -28.88 7.78
N GLU A 371 8.18 -29.73 8.60
CA GLU A 371 8.53 -29.96 10.01
C GLU A 371 10.00 -30.33 10.21
N ARG A 372 10.52 -31.25 9.38
CA ARG A 372 11.93 -31.70 9.47
C ARG A 372 12.94 -30.58 9.20
N GLU A 373 12.62 -29.65 8.30
CA GLU A 373 13.49 -28.52 7.98
C GLU A 373 13.38 -27.46 9.07
N ILE A 374 12.15 -27.15 9.51
CA ILE A 374 11.85 -26.14 10.51
C ILE A 374 12.39 -26.52 11.89
N ALA A 375 12.28 -27.78 12.30
CA ALA A 375 12.80 -28.26 13.59
C ALA A 375 14.30 -28.01 13.79
N LYS A 376 15.08 -27.86 12.71
CA LYS A 376 16.52 -27.56 12.76
C LYS A 376 16.84 -26.09 13.00
N VAL A 377 15.88 -25.20 12.73
CA VAL A 377 16.07 -23.74 12.71
C VAL A 377 15.15 -23.02 13.69
N LEU A 378 14.23 -23.73 14.35
CA LEU A 378 13.42 -23.15 15.40
C LEU A 378 14.34 -22.74 16.56
N PRO A 379 14.22 -21.50 17.06
CA PRO A 379 14.87 -21.12 18.29
C PRO A 379 14.38 -22.03 19.43
N VAL A 380 15.31 -22.57 20.23
CA VAL A 380 15.00 -23.45 21.38
C VAL A 380 14.17 -22.73 22.45
N SER A 381 14.13 -21.40 22.42
CA SER A 381 13.15 -20.57 23.11
C SER A 381 13.23 -19.18 22.49
N PHE A 382 12.22 -18.75 21.74
CA PHE A 382 12.00 -17.32 21.51
C PHE A 382 10.99 -16.86 22.54
N ASP A 383 11.43 -16.83 23.80
CA ASP A 383 10.67 -16.17 24.84
C ASP A 383 10.84 -14.66 24.61
N LEU A 384 9.82 -14.02 24.05
CA LEU A 384 9.76 -12.56 23.90
C LEU A 384 9.62 -11.85 25.27
N GLY A 385 10.02 -12.50 26.36
CA GLY A 385 9.77 -12.07 27.73
C GLY A 385 8.27 -12.04 28.05
N TYR A 386 7.48 -12.92 27.44
CA TYR A 386 6.03 -12.97 27.66
C TYR A 386 5.70 -13.77 28.94
N GLU A 387 6.29 -13.40 30.08
CA GLU A 387 5.98 -14.04 31.36
C GLU A 387 4.65 -13.57 31.98
N ASP A 388 3.93 -12.63 31.36
CA ASP A 388 2.63 -12.19 31.89
C ASP A 388 1.50 -12.35 30.88
N LYS A 389 0.97 -13.58 30.81
CA LYS A 389 -0.28 -13.88 30.07
C LYS A 389 -1.50 -13.12 30.61
N ASP A 390 -1.42 -12.55 31.81
CA ASP A 390 -2.55 -11.92 32.51
C ASP A 390 -2.57 -10.37 32.46
N LYS A 391 -1.50 -9.69 32.04
CA LYS A 391 -1.50 -8.22 31.90
C LYS A 391 -2.19 -7.67 30.65
N LEU A 392 -2.63 -8.55 29.74
CA LEU A 392 -3.29 -8.20 28.47
C LEU A 392 -4.83 -8.12 28.56
N SER A 393 -5.38 -8.07 29.79
CA SER A 393 -6.83 -8.02 30.04
C SER A 393 -7.29 -6.72 30.73
N ARG A 394 -6.51 -5.64 30.69
CA ARG A 394 -6.90 -4.34 31.24
C ARG A 394 -6.76 -3.22 30.23
#